data_AF-A0A4Y9FBQ0-F1
#
_entry.id   AF-A0A4Y9FBQ0-F1
#
_cell.length_a   1.000
_cell.length_b   1.000
_cell.length_c   1.000
_cell.angle_alpha   90.00
_cell.angle_beta   90.00
_cell.angle_gamma   90.00
#
_symmetry.space_group_name_H-M   'P 1'
#
loop_
_entity.id
_entity.type
_entity.pdbx_description
1 polymer ?
#
loop_
_entity_poly.entity_id
_entity_poly.type
_entity_poly.pdbx_seq_one_letter_code
_entity_poly.pdbx_strand_id
1 'polypeptide(L)' 'MVGGEEGFQGYHPDFLVEALRRRLPPKGLALRPAEGPGRVSYVLLELEGRRAKGMLHLSEVVDLPPANP' A
#
# COMPACT_ATOMS: atom_id res chain seq x y z
N MET A 1 -1.58 3.54 -4.02
CA MET A 1 -1.39 2.25 -3.34
C MET A 1 -2.77 1.66 -3.08
N VAL A 2 -2.90 0.33 -3.12
CA VAL A 2 -4.09 -0.38 -2.64
C VAL A 2 -3.59 -1.40 -1.62
N GLY A 3 -3.99 -1.27 -0.36
CA GLY A 3 -3.51 -2.13 0.73
C GLY A 3 -3.69 -1.49 2.10
N GLY A 4 -3.26 -2.20 3.16
CA GLY A 4 -3.36 -1.70 4.54
C GLY A 4 -2.67 -0.35 4.71
N GLU A 5 -3.40 0.62 5.26
CA GLU A 5 -2.98 2.02 5.40
C GLU A 5 -1.82 2.19 6.38
N GLU A 6 -1.84 1.40 7.46
CA GLU A 6 -0.86 1.48 8.54
C GLU A 6 0.41 0.64 8.25
N GLY A 7 0.46 0.00 7.08
CA GLY A 7 1.55 -0.85 6.65
C GLY A 7 2.65 -0.13 5.87
N PHE A 8 3.77 -0.84 5.70
CA PHE A 8 4.75 -0.51 4.67
C PHE A 8 4.53 -1.37 3.45
N GLN A 9 4.08 -0.77 2.34
CA GLN A 9 3.72 -1.47 1.10
C GLN A 9 2.70 -2.60 1.30
N GLY A 10 1.74 -2.41 2.22
CA GLY A 10 0.71 -3.41 2.53
C GLY A 10 1.13 -4.48 3.55
N TYR A 11 2.34 -4.43 4.10
CA TYR A 11 2.82 -5.34 5.13
C TYR A 11 3.04 -4.64 6.47
N HIS A 12 2.93 -5.39 7.56
CA HIS A 12 3.27 -4.90 8.89
C HIS A 12 4.76 -4.48 8.94
N PRO A 13 5.13 -3.30 9.46
CA PRO A 13 6.49 -2.77 9.32
C PRO A 13 7.57 -3.48 10.15
N ASP A 14 7.18 -4.38 11.06
CA ASP A 14 8.10 -5.09 11.98
C ASP A 14 9.28 -5.77 11.27
N PHE A 15 9.06 -6.36 10.09
CA PHE A 15 10.14 -7.03 9.37
C PHE A 15 11.24 -6.04 8.96
N LEU A 16 10.89 -4.80 8.62
CA LEU A 16 11.89 -3.76 8.31
C LEU A 16 12.62 -3.30 9.55
N VAL A 17 11.87 -3.07 10.64
CA VAL A 17 12.46 -2.69 11.93
C VAL A 17 13.46 -3.75 12.37
N GLU A 18 13.10 -5.03 12.25
CA GLU A 18 13.95 -6.15 12.63
C GLU A 18 15.16 -6.30 11.71
N ALA A 19 14.98 -6.15 10.39
CA ALA A 19 16.08 -6.15 9.42
C ALA A 19 17.10 -5.04 9.74
N LEU A 20 16.62 -3.83 10.04
CA LEU A 20 17.45 -2.68 10.40
C LEU A 20 18.21 -2.92 11.72
N ARG A 21 17.52 -3.42 12.76
CA ARG A 21 18.15 -3.77 14.04
C ARG A 21 19.27 -4.80 13.88
N ARG A 22 19.04 -5.82 13.04
CA ARG A 22 20.01 -6.89 12.78
C ARG A 22 21.07 -6.54 11.75
N ARG A 23 20.96 -5.37 11.09
CA ARG A 23 21.79 -4.99 9.92
C ARG A 23 21.79 -6.06 8.83
N LEU A 24 20.66 -6.75 8.69
CA LEU A 24 20.45 -7.78 7.67
C LEU A 24 19.59 -7.20 6.56
N PRO A 25 19.75 -7.66 5.31
CA PRO A 25 18.75 -7.38 4.30
C PRO A 25 17.39 -7.95 4.78
N PRO A 26 16.25 -7.32 4.47
CA PRO A 26 14.92 -7.81 4.86
C PRO A 26 14.51 -9.13 4.16
N LYS A 27 15.47 -9.82 3.54
CA LYS A 27 15.29 -11.08 2.83
C LYS A 27 15.14 -12.21 3.85
N GLY A 28 14.04 -12.95 3.76
CA GLY A 28 13.78 -14.13 4.61
C GLY A 28 13.05 -13.85 5.92
N LEU A 29 12.66 -12.59 6.19
CA LEU A 29 11.74 -12.29 7.28
C LEU A 29 10.30 -12.50 6.81
N ALA A 30 9.46 -13.08 7.66
CA ALA A 30 8.06 -13.34 7.35
C ALA A 30 7.30 -12.03 7.16
N LEU A 31 6.85 -11.77 5.92
CA LEU A 31 6.00 -10.64 5.58
C LEU A 31 4.57 -10.95 6.02
N ARG A 32 4.08 -10.25 7.04
CA ARG A 32 2.69 -10.32 7.48
C ARG A 32 1.89 -9.18 6.84
N PRO A 33 0.70 -9.42 6.28
CA PRO A 33 -0.17 -8.34 5.83
C PRO A 33 -0.41 -7.32 6.94
N ALA A 34 -0.50 -6.03 6.59
CA ALA A 34 -0.92 -5.02 7.55
C ALA A 34 -2.42 -5.20 7.84
N GLU A 35 -2.78 -5.15 9.12
CA GLU A 35 -4.15 -5.22 9.60
C GLU A 35 -4.78 -3.81 9.64
N GLY A 36 -6.11 -3.74 9.81
CA GLY A 36 -6.82 -2.48 9.92
C GLY A 36 -7.34 -1.92 8.59
N PRO A 37 -7.66 -0.62 8.52
CA PRO A 37 -8.23 -0.02 7.33
C PRO A 37 -7.21 0.00 6.18
N GLY A 38 -7.73 -0.02 4.95
CA GLY A 38 -6.93 0.11 3.74
C GLY A 38 -7.01 1.48 3.15
N ARG A 39 -6.05 1.82 2.30
CA ARG A 39 -6.13 2.97 1.41
C ARG A 39 -6.30 2.51 -0.02
N VAL A 40 -7.29 3.08 -0.70
CA VAL A 40 -7.50 2.92 -2.14
C VAL A 40 -7.15 4.25 -2.79
N SER A 41 -6.19 4.24 -3.71
CA SER A 41 -5.79 5.43 -4.47
C SER A 41 -5.93 5.20 -5.97
N TYR A 42 -6.54 6.15 -6.66
CA TYR A 42 -6.82 6.07 -8.08
C TYR A 42 -6.56 7.42 -8.75
N VAL A 43 -6.28 7.35 -10.05
CA VAL A 43 -6.08 8.52 -10.90
C VAL A 43 -7.18 8.53 -11.95
N LEU A 44 -7.94 9.61 -11.97
CA LEU A 44 -8.91 9.90 -13.02
C LEU A 44 -8.21 10.74 -14.08
N LEU A 45 -8.24 10.28 -15.32
CA LEU A 45 -7.67 11.01 -16.46
C LEU A 45 -8.80 11.50 -17.36
N GLU A 46 -8.80 12.79 -17.64
CA GLU A 46 -9.67 13.37 -18.65
C GLU A 46 -8.94 13.37 -19.99
N LEU A 47 -9.54 12.74 -21.02
CA LEU A 47 -8.92 12.58 -22.32
C LEU A 47 -9.54 13.52 -23.37
N GLU A 48 -8.70 14.03 -24.26
CA GLU A 48 -9.08 14.70 -25.50
C GLU A 48 -8.38 13.98 -26.67
N GLY A 49 -9.16 13.22 -27.43
CA GLY A 49 -8.63 12.30 -28.44
C GLY A 49 -7.65 11.30 -27.81
N ARG A 50 -6.37 11.35 -28.22
CA ARG A 50 -5.30 10.48 -27.71
C ARG A 50 -4.43 11.13 -26.64
N ARG A 51 -4.81 12.31 -26.13
CA ARG A 51 -4.04 13.06 -25.14
C ARG A 51 -4.82 13.20 -23.83
N ALA A 52 -4.13 13.14 -22.70
CA ALA A 52 -4.72 13.56 -21.44
C ALA A 52 -4.73 15.10 -21.38
N LYS A 53 -5.88 15.68 -21.06
CA LYS A 53 -6.05 17.12 -20.82
C LYS A 53 -6.23 17.47 -19.35
N GLY A 54 -6.58 16.49 -18.52
CA GLY A 54 -6.78 16.67 -17.08
C GLY A 54 -6.41 15.42 -16.30
N MET A 55 -6.04 15.61 -15.03
CA MET A 55 -5.72 14.53 -14.10
C MET A 55 -6.19 14.91 -12.70
N LEU A 56 -6.90 13.99 -12.05
CA LEU A 56 -7.29 14.10 -10.65
C LEU A 56 -6.83 12.84 -9.91
N HIS A 57 -6.13 13.05 -8.80
CA HIS A 57 -5.75 11.95 -7.90
C HIS A 57 -6.71 11.94 -6.71
N LEU A 58 -7.26 10.77 -6.41
CA LEU A 58 -8.13 10.53 -5.27
C LEU A 58 -7.54 9.41 -4.42
N SER A 59 -7.66 9.56 -3.11
CA SER A 59 -7.09 8.63 -2.14
C SER A 59 -7.97 8.59 -0.91
N GLU A 60 -8.53 7.43 -0.63
CA GLU A 60 -9.55 7.23 0.39
C GLU A 60 -9.15 6.09 1.31
N VAL A 61 -9.45 6.26 2.60
CA VAL A 61 -9.31 5.20 3.60
C VAL A 61 -10.64 4.46 3.67
N VAL A 62 -10.59 3.14 3.56
CA VAL A 62 -11.75 2.25 3.52
C VAL A 62 -11.54 1.10 4.50
N ASP A 63 -12.62 0.57 5.06
CA ASP A 63 -12.55 -0.68 5.80
C ASP A 63 -12.29 -1.83 4.82
N LEU A 64 -11.18 -2.54 5.02
CA LEU A 64 -10.87 -3.72 4.22
C LEU A 64 -11.53 -4.96 4.82
N PRO A 65 -11.99 -5.90 3.98
CA PRO A 65 -12.31 -7.23 4.48
C PRO A 65 -11.04 -7.86 5.10
N PRO A 66 -11.19 -8.75 6.10
CA PRO A 66 -10.05 -9.43 6.69
C PRO A 66 -9.21 -10.12 5.61
N ALA A 67 -7.89 -9.94 5.67
CA ALA A 67 -6.97 -10.60 4.76
C ALA A 67 -7.11 -12.12 4.93
N ASN A 68 -7.51 -12.84 3.87
CA ASN A 68 -7.55 -14.30 3.92
C ASN A 68 -6.12 -14.85 4.09
N PRO A 69 -5.94 -15.88 4.95
CA PRO A 69 -4.65 -16.50 5.21
C PRO A 69 -4.08 -17.27 4.01
#